data_AF-A0A378A3N4-F1
#
_entry.id   AF-A0A378A3N4-F1
#
_cell.length_a   1.000
_cell.length_b   1.000
_cell.length_c   1.000
_cell.angle_alpha   90.00
_cell.angle_beta   90.00
_cell.angle_gamma   90.00
#
_symmetry.space_group_name_H-M   'P 1'
#
loop_
_entity.id
_entity.type
_entity.pdbx_description
1 polymer ?
#
loop_
_entity_poly.entity_id
_entity_poly.type
_entity_poly.pdbx_seq_one_letter_code
_entity_poly.pdbx_strand_id
1 'polypeptide(L)'
;MAAQGFLLLASYLLVLLVLARPLGMCLARMVNDIPLPGLAGVERVLWRVAGIRAEEMGWLQYLLAILLFNALGGLALFALLMLQGVLPFNPQHLPGLSWDLALNTAISFVSNTNWQAYAGESTMSYLSQMVGLTVQNFLSAATGIAVVFALTRAFARQKMSTLGNAWVDLTRITLWLLLPLSLLVALFFIQQGVPQNLQAYQPFTTLEGCTSCCRWGLSPHRKRLSCWALTAAVSSMPTPPIRLKTRPR
;
A
#
# COMPACT_ATOMS: atom_id res chain seq x y z
N MET A 1 8.60 10.00 -33.88
CA MET A 1 7.88 10.05 -32.60
C MET A 1 6.69 9.09 -32.50
N ALA A 2 5.75 9.06 -33.46
CA ALA A 2 4.57 8.17 -33.38
C ALA A 2 4.93 6.67 -33.27
N ALA A 3 5.90 6.19 -34.05
CA ALA A 3 6.35 4.79 -34.00
C ALA A 3 6.95 4.39 -32.63
N GLN A 4 7.72 5.27 -31.98
CA GLN A 4 8.26 5.02 -30.64
C GLN A 4 7.17 4.97 -29.57
N GLY A 5 6.16 5.84 -29.67
CA GLY A 5 5.01 5.81 -28.77
C GLY A 5 4.20 4.52 -28.91
N PHE A 6 3.98 4.06 -30.15
CA PHE A 6 3.31 2.79 -30.41
C PHE A 6 4.11 1.59 -29.87
N LEU A 7 5.42 1.55 -30.13
CA LEU A 7 6.29 0.47 -29.61
C LEU A 7 6.31 0.43 -28.09
N LEU A 8 6.37 1.58 -27.42
CA LEU A 8 6.28 1.66 -25.96
C LEU A 8 4.95 1.07 -25.46
N LEU A 9 3.81 1.50 -26.02
CA LEU A 9 2.49 1.02 -25.62
C LEU A 9 2.32 -0.49 -25.86
N ALA A 10 2.74 -0.97 -27.03
CA ALA A 10 2.68 -2.38 -27.40
C ALA A 10 3.54 -3.24 -26.46
N SER A 11 4.78 -2.83 -26.20
CA SER A 11 5.67 -3.53 -25.26
C SER A 11 5.12 -3.54 -23.84
N TYR A 12 4.54 -2.43 -23.38
CA TYR A 12 3.94 -2.30 -22.05
C TYR A 12 2.75 -3.26 -21.90
N LEU A 13 1.82 -3.25 -22.86
CA LEU A 13 0.65 -4.14 -22.84
C LEU A 13 1.05 -5.61 -22.93
N LEU A 14 2.05 -5.94 -23.76
CA LEU A 14 2.55 -7.31 -23.88
C LEU A 14 3.09 -7.80 -22.53
N VAL A 15 3.99 -7.05 -21.89
CA VAL A 15 4.56 -7.41 -20.59
C VAL A 15 3.48 -7.47 -19.51
N LEU A 16 2.55 -6.50 -19.50
CA LEU A 16 1.44 -6.45 -18.56
C LEU A 16 0.58 -7.71 -18.65
N LEU A 17 0.17 -8.13 -19.84
CA LEU A 17 -0.69 -9.30 -20.03
C LEU A 17 0.04 -10.61 -19.70
N VAL A 18 1.32 -10.71 -20.04
CA VAL A 18 2.17 -11.87 -19.69
C VAL A 18 2.27 -12.04 -18.17
N LEU A 19 2.45 -10.95 -17.41
CA LEU A 19 2.52 -10.99 -15.95
C LEU A 19 1.15 -11.09 -15.27
N ALA A 20 0.10 -10.49 -15.86
CA ALA A 20 -1.24 -10.51 -15.31
C ALA A 20 -1.85 -11.92 -15.34
N ARG A 21 -1.53 -12.74 -16.34
CA ARG A 21 -2.05 -14.11 -16.47
C ARG A 21 -1.70 -15.03 -15.27
N PRO A 22 -0.42 -15.23 -14.90
CA PRO A 22 -0.07 -16.07 -13.74
C PRO A 22 -0.60 -15.48 -12.43
N LEU A 23 -0.59 -14.15 -12.28
CA LEU A 23 -1.12 -13.49 -11.10
C LEU A 23 -2.64 -13.68 -10.98
N GLY A 24 -3.38 -13.57 -12.09
CA GLY A 24 -4.81 -13.84 -12.16
C GLY A 24 -5.16 -15.30 -11.83
N MET A 25 -4.34 -16.27 -12.25
CA MET A 25 -4.50 -17.67 -11.84
C MET A 25 -4.29 -17.87 -10.34
N CYS A 26 -3.35 -17.15 -9.74
CA CYS A 26 -3.13 -17.16 -8.29
C CYS A 26 -4.36 -16.58 -7.54
N LEU A 27 -4.85 -15.41 -7.98
CA LEU A 27 -6.05 -14.78 -7.42
C LEU A 27 -7.28 -15.68 -7.54
N ALA A 28 -7.47 -16.34 -8.68
CA ALA A 28 -8.59 -17.27 -8.88
C ALA A 28 -8.56 -18.46 -7.90
N ARG A 29 -7.36 -18.96 -7.54
CA ARG A 29 -7.23 -19.99 -6.49
C ARG A 29 -7.62 -19.45 -5.12
N MET A 30 -7.20 -18.23 -4.78
CA MET A 30 -7.55 -17.57 -3.53
C MET A 30 -9.06 -17.32 -3.40
N VAL A 31 -9.72 -16.86 -4.47
CA VAL A 31 -11.17 -16.66 -4.53
C VAL A 31 -11.94 -17.97 -4.27
N ASN A 32 -11.40 -19.10 -4.73
CA ASN A 32 -11.99 -20.44 -4.51
C ASN A 32 -11.59 -21.07 -3.16
N ASP A 33 -11.00 -20.29 -2.26
CA ASP A 33 -10.53 -20.74 -0.93
C ASP A 33 -9.46 -21.85 -0.95
N ILE A 34 -8.85 -22.10 -2.11
CA ILE A 34 -7.80 -23.12 -2.27
C ILE A 34 -6.48 -22.55 -1.73
N PRO A 35 -5.89 -23.14 -0.67
CA PRO A 35 -4.61 -22.68 -0.14
C PRO A 35 -3.51 -22.87 -1.18
N LEU A 36 -2.54 -21.97 -1.18
CA LEU A 36 -1.37 -22.10 -2.02
C LEU A 36 -0.56 -23.36 -1.62
N PRO A 37 0.05 -24.06 -2.59
CA PRO A 37 0.77 -25.31 -2.33
C PRO A 37 1.88 -25.08 -1.30
N GLY A 38 1.90 -25.90 -0.24
CA GLY A 38 2.88 -25.82 0.86
C GLY A 38 2.52 -24.86 2.01
N LEU A 39 1.48 -24.04 1.86
CA LEU A 39 1.16 -22.97 2.83
C LEU A 39 0.02 -23.31 3.78
N ALA A 40 -0.71 -24.40 3.54
CA ALA A 40 -1.83 -24.84 4.37
C ALA A 40 -1.44 -25.09 5.84
N GLY A 41 -0.21 -25.54 6.11
CA GLY A 41 0.30 -25.74 7.47
C GLY A 41 0.52 -24.42 8.22
N VAL A 42 1.12 -23.44 7.53
CA VAL A 42 1.39 -22.11 8.10
C VAL A 42 0.09 -21.36 8.34
N GLU A 43 -0.85 -21.41 7.40
CA GLU A 43 -2.18 -20.80 7.55
C GLU A 43 -2.90 -21.31 8.79
N ARG A 44 -2.86 -22.63 9.04
CA ARG A 44 -3.53 -23.23 10.20
C ARG A 44 -2.94 -22.76 11.54
N VAL A 45 -1.62 -22.59 11.63
CA VAL A 45 -0.96 -22.04 12.82
C VAL A 45 -1.33 -20.57 12.98
N LEU A 46 -1.28 -19.81 11.89
CA LEU A 46 -1.53 -18.37 11.90
C LEU A 46 -2.99 -18.05 12.28
N TRP A 47 -3.96 -18.81 11.76
CA TRP A 47 -5.37 -18.68 12.15
C TRP A 47 -5.61 -19.04 13.61
N ARG A 48 -4.90 -20.05 14.14
CA ARG A 48 -5.00 -20.43 15.55
C ARG A 48 -4.44 -19.35 16.47
N VAL A 49 -3.29 -18.76 16.13
CA VAL A 49 -2.68 -17.67 16.91
C VAL A 49 -3.49 -16.38 16.83
N ALA A 50 -4.01 -16.06 15.64
CA ALA A 50 -4.85 -14.87 15.44
C ALA A 50 -6.29 -15.03 15.94
N GLY A 51 -6.68 -16.22 16.43
CA GLY A 51 -8.04 -16.52 16.86
C GLY A 51 -9.08 -16.48 15.72
N ILE A 52 -8.63 -16.52 14.46
CA ILE A 52 -9.50 -16.46 13.29
C ILE A 52 -10.20 -17.82 13.15
N ARG A 53 -11.49 -17.85 13.45
CA ARG A 53 -12.34 -18.98 13.09
C ARG A 53 -12.68 -18.86 11.61
N ALA A 54 -12.37 -19.89 10.83
CA ALA A 54 -12.69 -19.97 9.40
C ALA A 54 -14.20 -20.23 9.18
N GLU A 55 -15.06 -19.54 9.93
CA GLU A 55 -16.50 -19.58 9.77
C GLU A 55 -16.90 -18.73 8.56
N GLU A 56 -17.92 -19.18 7.82
CA GLU A 56 -18.44 -18.42 6.70
C GLU A 56 -19.26 -17.21 7.20
N MET A 57 -19.00 -16.04 6.62
CA MET A 57 -19.69 -14.80 6.94
C MET A 57 -20.78 -14.47 5.91
N GLY A 58 -21.92 -13.99 6.41
CA GLY A 58 -22.92 -13.34 5.56
C GLY A 58 -22.43 -11.98 5.06
N TRP A 59 -23.13 -11.40 4.07
CA TRP A 59 -22.72 -10.13 3.46
C TRP A 59 -22.63 -8.96 4.46
N LEU A 60 -23.55 -8.88 5.43
CA LEU A 60 -23.52 -7.86 6.49
C LEU A 60 -22.29 -8.00 7.39
N GLN A 61 -21.98 -9.23 7.80
CA GLN A 61 -20.82 -9.52 8.65
C GLN A 61 -19.52 -9.22 7.90
N TYR A 62 -19.44 -9.57 6.61
CA TYR A 62 -18.28 -9.29 5.77
C TYR A 62 -18.07 -7.78 5.59
N LEU A 63 -19.13 -7.02 5.30
CA LEU A 63 -19.08 -5.56 5.18
C LEU A 63 -18.66 -4.91 6.50
N LEU A 64 -19.27 -5.29 7.62
CA LEU A 64 -18.94 -4.75 8.93
C LEU A 64 -17.50 -5.07 9.34
N ALA A 65 -17.00 -6.28 9.04
CA ALA A 65 -15.61 -6.65 9.31
C ALA A 65 -14.63 -5.74 8.55
N ILE A 66 -14.87 -5.49 7.24
CA ILE A 66 -14.02 -4.61 6.43
C ILE A 66 -14.10 -3.16 6.90
N LEU A 67 -15.31 -2.64 7.19
CA LEU A 67 -15.48 -1.27 7.67
C LEU A 67 -14.79 -1.05 9.02
N LEU A 68 -14.97 -1.98 9.96
CA LEU A 68 -14.34 -1.93 11.28
C LEU A 68 -12.81 -2.01 11.15
N PHE A 69 -12.30 -2.88 10.27
CA PHE A 69 -10.87 -3.01 10.01
C PHE A 69 -10.25 -1.70 9.48
N ASN A 70 -10.89 -1.06 8.49
CA ASN A 70 -10.44 0.22 7.94
C ASN A 70 -10.55 1.36 8.97
N ALA A 71 -11.63 1.40 9.76
CA ALA A 71 -11.82 2.41 10.80
C ALA A 71 -10.74 2.30 11.89
N LEU A 72 -10.44 1.09 12.37
CA LEU A 72 -9.36 0.86 13.33
C LEU A 72 -7.99 1.20 12.75
N GLY A 73 -7.74 0.82 11.49
CA GLY A 73 -6.52 1.18 10.78
C GLY A 73 -6.33 2.70 10.67
N GLY A 74 -7.39 3.43 10.31
CA GLY A 74 -7.38 4.88 10.23
C GLY A 74 -7.16 5.57 11.56
N LEU A 75 -7.82 5.09 12.60
CA LEU A 75 -7.65 5.62 13.96
C LEU A 75 -6.22 5.37 14.47
N ALA A 76 -5.66 4.18 14.22
CA ALA A 76 -4.28 3.86 14.56
C ALA A 76 -3.28 4.75 13.80
N LEU A 77 -3.48 4.97 12.50
CA LEU A 77 -2.62 5.88 11.72
C LEU A 77 -2.74 7.33 12.20
N PHE A 78 -3.96 7.80 12.47
CA PHE A 78 -4.20 9.14 13.00
C PHE A 78 -3.47 9.35 14.35
N ALA A 79 -3.61 8.40 15.28
CA ALA A 79 -2.92 8.43 16.57
C ALA A 79 -1.40 8.42 16.40
N LEU A 80 -0.87 7.60 15.48
CA LEU A 80 0.57 7.54 15.18
C LEU A 80 1.09 8.88 14.65
N LEU A 81 0.38 9.52 13.72
CA LEU A 81 0.78 10.81 13.14
C LEU A 81 0.71 11.97 14.16
N MET A 82 -0.28 11.93 15.06
CA MET A 82 -0.39 12.88 16.17
C MET A 82 0.75 12.69 17.19
N LEU A 83 1.08 11.44 17.51
CA LEU A 83 2.11 11.07 18.50
C LEU A 83 3.51 10.95 17.89
N GLN A 84 3.69 11.32 16.62
CA GLN A 84 4.97 11.20 15.89
C GLN A 84 6.14 11.84 16.65
N GLY A 85 5.91 12.93 17.39
CA GLY A 85 6.96 13.61 18.15
C GLY A 85 7.53 12.81 19.32
N VAL A 86 6.79 11.84 19.87
CA VAL A 86 7.19 11.02 21.03
C VAL A 86 7.72 9.65 20.60
N LEU A 87 7.41 9.23 19.36
CA LEU A 87 7.72 7.91 18.85
C LEU A 87 9.22 7.75 18.50
N PRO A 88 9.80 6.55 18.68
CA PRO A 88 11.20 6.26 18.33
C PRO A 88 11.43 6.34 16.81
N PHE A 89 12.69 6.36 16.37
CA PHE A 89 13.08 6.54 14.95
C PHE A 89 12.69 7.90 14.34
N ASN A 90 12.86 8.96 15.12
CA ASN A 90 12.77 10.34 14.68
C ASN A 90 14.12 11.06 14.83
N PRO A 91 15.13 10.78 13.96
CA PRO A 91 16.46 11.38 14.07
C PRO A 91 16.45 12.90 13.87
N GLN A 92 15.37 13.44 13.29
CA GLN A 92 15.17 14.87 13.03
C GLN A 92 14.33 15.58 14.10
N HIS A 93 13.86 14.85 15.13
CA HIS A 93 12.97 15.38 16.17
C HIS A 93 11.77 16.19 15.62
N LEU A 94 11.19 15.72 14.51
CA LEU A 94 10.03 16.37 13.90
C LEU A 94 8.83 16.33 14.86
N PRO A 95 8.08 17.44 15.00
CA PRO A 95 6.89 17.47 15.84
C PRO A 95 5.78 16.56 15.29
N GLY A 96 4.77 16.32 16.12
CA GLY A 96 3.50 15.76 15.65
C GLY A 96 2.87 16.66 14.59
N LEU A 97 2.11 16.05 13.67
CA LEU A 97 1.39 16.79 12.64
C LEU A 97 0.29 17.67 13.27
N SER A 98 -0.25 18.63 12.52
CA SER A 98 -1.50 19.29 12.90
C SER A 98 -2.69 18.33 12.75
N TRP A 99 -3.74 18.55 13.54
CA TRP A 99 -4.89 17.63 13.61
C TRP A 99 -5.57 17.42 12.26
N ASP A 100 -5.70 18.50 11.48
CA ASP A 100 -6.29 18.54 10.15
C ASP A 100 -5.45 17.76 9.14
N LEU A 101 -4.12 17.94 9.18
CA LEU A 101 -3.19 17.25 8.30
C LEU A 101 -3.09 15.76 8.62
N ALA A 102 -3.04 15.39 9.90
CA ALA A 102 -3.03 13.99 10.32
C ALA A 102 -4.33 13.28 9.94
N LEU A 103 -5.49 13.94 10.10
CA LEU A 103 -6.78 13.38 9.70
C LEU A 103 -6.86 13.19 8.19
N ASN A 104 -6.50 14.23 7.42
CA ASN A 104 -6.48 14.14 5.95
C ASN A 104 -5.56 13.01 5.48
N THR A 105 -4.37 12.91 6.06
CA THR A 105 -3.41 11.85 5.71
C THR A 105 -3.96 10.47 6.09
N ALA A 106 -4.51 10.30 7.29
CA ALA A 106 -5.06 9.02 7.73
C ALA A 106 -6.18 8.52 6.81
N ILE A 107 -7.17 9.40 6.51
CA ILE A 107 -8.28 9.06 5.61
C ILE A 107 -7.75 8.76 4.20
N SER A 108 -6.79 9.53 3.72
CA SER A 108 -6.23 9.34 2.38
C SER A 108 -5.55 7.99 2.19
N PHE A 109 -4.82 7.51 3.20
CA PHE A 109 -4.13 6.21 3.13
C PHE A 109 -5.08 5.03 3.34
N VAL A 110 -6.05 5.15 4.26
CA VAL A 110 -7.09 4.12 4.47
C VAL A 110 -7.99 3.97 3.25
N SER A 111 -8.33 5.07 2.59
CA SER A 111 -9.12 5.06 1.36
C SER A 111 -8.32 4.69 0.11
N ASN A 112 -7.03 4.33 0.26
CA ASN A 112 -6.12 4.03 -0.85
C ASN A 112 -5.99 5.18 -1.89
N THR A 113 -6.27 6.42 -1.48
CA THR A 113 -6.14 7.61 -2.33
C THR A 113 -4.72 8.13 -2.33
N ASN A 114 -4.05 8.03 -1.17
CA ASN A 114 -2.66 8.46 -0.96
C ASN A 114 -2.42 9.92 -1.35
N TRP A 115 -3.40 10.78 -1.07
CA TRP A 115 -3.26 12.23 -1.21
C TRP A 115 -2.19 12.76 -0.25
N GLN A 116 -1.32 13.64 -0.76
CA GLN A 116 -0.18 14.19 -0.03
C GLN A 116 -0.27 15.71 -0.03
N ALA A 117 -0.73 16.28 1.08
CA ALA A 117 -0.75 17.73 1.32
C ALA A 117 0.49 18.22 2.10
N TYR A 118 1.52 17.38 2.22
CA TYR A 118 2.73 17.64 3.02
C TYR A 118 3.99 17.29 2.23
N ALA A 119 5.12 17.88 2.64
CA ALA A 119 6.43 17.51 2.15
C ALA A 119 7.00 16.39 3.03
N GLY A 120 7.06 15.17 2.49
CA GLY A 120 7.42 13.97 3.26
C GLY A 120 8.76 14.08 3.97
N GLU A 121 9.74 14.77 3.40
CA GLU A 121 11.11 14.89 3.93
C GLU A 121 11.27 15.89 5.07
N SER A 122 10.26 16.74 5.31
CA SER A 122 10.29 17.77 6.37
C SER A 122 9.18 17.58 7.41
N THR A 123 8.19 16.74 7.12
CA THR A 123 6.98 16.62 7.94
C THR A 123 6.82 15.24 8.56
N MET A 124 7.38 14.18 7.96
CA MET A 124 7.17 12.79 8.41
C MET A 124 8.45 12.16 8.96
N SER A 125 8.34 11.49 10.11
CA SER A 125 9.42 10.66 10.66
C SER A 125 9.57 9.34 9.89
N TYR A 126 10.72 8.69 10.01
CA TYR A 126 10.92 7.38 9.39
C TYR A 126 9.95 6.32 9.91
N LEU A 127 9.61 6.36 11.21
CA LEU A 127 8.61 5.45 11.77
C LEU A 127 7.23 5.64 11.13
N SER A 128 6.77 6.90 11.00
CA SER A 128 5.48 7.18 10.38
C SER A 128 5.42 6.69 8.94
N GLN A 129 6.50 6.86 8.18
CA GLN A 129 6.58 6.34 6.81
C GLN A 129 6.60 4.80 6.78
N MET A 130 7.40 4.16 7.63
CA MET A 130 7.63 2.70 7.60
C MET A 130 6.58 1.84 8.28
N VAL A 131 5.88 2.35 9.29
CA VAL A 131 4.90 1.59 10.08
C VAL A 131 3.51 2.16 9.91
N GLY A 132 3.37 3.47 9.67
CA GLY A 132 2.08 4.09 9.39
C GLY A 132 1.69 3.93 7.92
N LEU A 133 2.38 4.66 7.05
CA LEU A 133 1.98 4.84 5.65
C LEU A 133 2.08 3.54 4.83
N THR A 134 3.19 2.82 4.93
CA THR A 134 3.39 1.54 4.24
C THR A 134 2.37 0.50 4.66
N VAL A 135 2.10 0.33 5.96
CA VAL A 135 1.13 -0.65 6.46
C VAL A 135 -0.26 -0.31 5.89
N GLN A 136 -0.67 0.95 5.91
CA GLN A 136 -1.94 1.33 5.31
C GLN A 136 -2.01 1.09 3.81
N ASN A 137 -0.91 1.26 3.06
CA ASN A 137 -0.88 0.91 1.64
C ASN A 137 -1.14 -0.58 1.39
N PHE A 138 -0.67 -1.47 2.28
CA PHE A 138 -0.99 -2.90 2.18
C PHE A 138 -2.41 -3.20 2.59
N LEU A 139 -2.86 -2.63 3.70
CA LEU A 139 -4.17 -2.94 4.27
C LEU A 139 -5.31 -2.39 3.41
N SER A 140 -5.19 -1.17 2.89
CA SER A 140 -6.19 -0.57 2.00
C SER A 140 -6.25 -1.28 0.63
N ALA A 141 -5.11 -1.77 0.13
CA ALA A 141 -5.06 -2.65 -1.03
C ALA A 141 -5.78 -3.98 -0.78
N ALA A 142 -5.47 -4.62 0.34
CA ALA A 142 -6.05 -5.90 0.71
C ALA A 142 -7.56 -5.80 0.88
N THR A 143 -8.07 -4.72 1.49
CA THR A 143 -9.52 -4.50 1.65
C THR A 143 -10.21 -4.31 0.30
N GLY A 144 -9.62 -3.56 -0.63
CA GLY A 144 -10.14 -3.42 -2.00
C GLY A 144 -10.23 -4.76 -2.74
N ILE A 145 -9.17 -5.56 -2.70
CA ILE A 145 -9.14 -6.90 -3.31
C ILE A 145 -10.15 -7.82 -2.63
N ALA A 146 -10.26 -7.78 -1.30
CA ALA A 146 -11.21 -8.59 -0.54
C ALA A 146 -12.68 -8.28 -0.90
N VAL A 147 -13.03 -7.01 -1.17
CA VAL A 147 -14.37 -6.64 -1.66
C VAL A 147 -14.61 -7.23 -3.07
N VAL A 148 -13.63 -7.17 -3.96
CA VAL A 148 -13.73 -7.77 -5.30
C VAL A 148 -13.85 -9.30 -5.23
N PHE A 149 -13.17 -9.94 -4.28
CA PHE A 149 -13.31 -11.38 -4.04
C PHE A 149 -14.72 -11.74 -3.62
N ALA A 150 -15.28 -11.02 -2.66
CA ALA A 150 -16.66 -11.22 -2.22
C ALA A 150 -17.66 -11.02 -3.38
N LEU A 151 -17.48 -9.99 -4.20
CA LEU A 151 -18.31 -9.75 -5.37
C LEU A 151 -18.19 -10.87 -6.42
N THR A 152 -16.97 -11.34 -6.68
CA THR A 152 -16.72 -12.44 -7.62
C THR A 152 -17.36 -13.74 -7.12
N ARG A 153 -17.25 -14.03 -5.82
CA ARG A 153 -17.92 -15.19 -5.18
C ARG A 153 -19.45 -15.07 -5.27
N ALA A 154 -20.01 -13.87 -5.10
CA ALA A 154 -21.44 -13.64 -5.23
C ALA A 154 -21.98 -13.94 -6.64
N PHE A 155 -21.19 -13.65 -7.69
CA PHE A 155 -21.55 -14.02 -9.07
C PHE A 155 -21.33 -15.51 -9.37
N ALA A 156 -20.30 -16.13 -8.81
CA ALA A 156 -19.95 -17.52 -9.09
C ALA A 156 -20.78 -18.55 -8.30
N ARG A 157 -21.13 -18.26 -7.04
CA ARG A 157 -21.88 -19.17 -6.17
C ARG A 157 -23.39 -19.01 -6.43
N GLN A 158 -24.06 -20.12 -6.79
CA GLN A 158 -25.51 -20.16 -6.97
C GLN A 158 -26.21 -20.40 -5.62
N LYS A 159 -27.20 -19.58 -5.25
CA LYS A 159 -28.12 -19.78 -4.11
C LYS A 159 -27.44 -19.96 -2.72
N MET A 160 -26.36 -19.24 -2.43
CA MET A 160 -25.73 -19.23 -1.10
C MET A 160 -25.86 -17.87 -0.42
N SER A 161 -26.00 -17.87 0.91
CA SER A 161 -26.10 -16.67 1.75
C SER A 161 -24.74 -16.19 2.29
N THR A 162 -23.66 -16.89 1.96
CA THR A 162 -22.32 -16.69 2.52
C THR A 162 -21.30 -16.27 1.46
N LEU A 163 -20.37 -15.38 1.84
CA LEU A 163 -19.37 -14.78 0.95
C LEU A 163 -17.92 -15.22 1.28
N GLY A 164 -17.76 -16.20 2.16
CA GLY A 164 -16.46 -16.60 2.72
C GLY A 164 -16.13 -15.83 3.99
N ASN A 165 -14.84 -15.60 4.28
CA ASN A 165 -14.39 -14.98 5.53
C ASN A 165 -13.42 -13.82 5.25
N ALA A 166 -13.82 -12.61 5.66
CA ALA A 166 -13.04 -11.39 5.40
C ALA A 166 -11.64 -11.44 6.03
N TRP A 167 -11.49 -12.02 7.22
CA TRP A 167 -10.20 -12.10 7.92
C TRP A 167 -9.24 -13.06 7.22
N VAL A 168 -9.77 -14.18 6.70
CA VAL A 168 -8.97 -15.11 5.89
C VAL A 168 -8.54 -14.45 4.59
N ASP A 169 -9.44 -13.76 3.91
CA ASP A 169 -9.10 -13.07 2.66
C ASP A 169 -8.05 -11.97 2.88
N LEU A 170 -8.24 -11.10 3.88
CA LEU A 170 -7.30 -10.03 4.22
C LEU A 170 -5.90 -10.56 4.56
N THR A 171 -5.82 -11.60 5.40
CA THR A 171 -4.53 -12.19 5.78
C THR A 171 -3.86 -12.87 4.59
N ARG A 172 -4.62 -13.61 3.77
CA ARG A 172 -4.08 -14.35 2.63
C ARG A 172 -3.59 -13.41 1.52
N ILE A 173 -4.36 -12.35 1.23
CA ILE A 173 -3.97 -11.31 0.26
C ILE A 173 -2.72 -10.56 0.76
N THR A 174 -2.69 -10.17 2.03
CA THR A 174 -1.57 -9.38 2.56
C THR A 174 -0.28 -10.21 2.58
N LEU A 175 -0.32 -11.41 3.18
CA LEU A 175 0.88 -12.22 3.43
C LEU A 175 1.39 -12.97 2.19
N TRP A 176 0.50 -13.45 1.33
CA TRP A 176 0.89 -14.33 0.22
C TRP A 176 0.83 -13.69 -1.15
N LEU A 177 0.10 -12.58 -1.33
CA LEU A 177 0.09 -11.85 -2.58
C LEU A 177 0.96 -10.58 -2.49
N LEU A 178 0.59 -9.67 -1.60
CA LEU A 178 1.20 -8.34 -1.57
C LEU A 178 2.63 -8.34 -1.01
N LEU A 179 2.86 -9.03 0.11
CA LEU A 179 4.17 -9.07 0.77
C LEU A 179 5.27 -9.69 -0.10
N PRO A 180 5.12 -10.89 -0.71
CA PRO A 180 6.19 -11.45 -1.55
C PRO A 180 6.39 -10.65 -2.84
N LEU A 181 5.31 -10.17 -3.46
CA LEU A 181 5.40 -9.37 -4.67
C LEU A 181 6.14 -8.05 -4.42
N SER A 182 5.78 -7.35 -3.35
CA SER A 182 6.43 -6.10 -2.97
C SER A 182 7.89 -6.29 -2.58
N LEU A 183 8.26 -7.39 -1.92
CA LEU A 183 9.64 -7.71 -1.59
C LEU A 183 10.49 -7.89 -2.86
N LEU A 184 10.00 -8.63 -3.85
CA LEU A 184 10.69 -8.82 -5.12
C LEU A 184 10.91 -7.49 -5.85
N VAL A 185 9.87 -6.65 -5.92
CA VAL A 185 9.95 -5.35 -6.57
C VAL A 185 10.88 -4.39 -5.81
N ALA A 186 10.85 -4.42 -4.47
CA ALA A 186 11.74 -3.61 -3.64
C ALA A 186 13.21 -3.99 -3.85
N LEU A 187 13.54 -5.29 -3.87
CA LEU A 187 14.90 -5.76 -4.12
C LEU A 187 15.39 -5.37 -5.52
N PHE A 188 14.52 -5.48 -6.53
CA PHE A 188 14.84 -5.01 -7.89
C PHE A 188 15.16 -3.51 -7.89
N PHE A 189 14.42 -2.69 -7.15
CA PHE A 189 14.68 -1.26 -7.05
C PHE A 189 15.95 -0.89 -6.27
N ILE A 190 16.25 -1.62 -5.20
CA ILE A 190 17.52 -1.48 -4.48
C ILE A 190 18.69 -1.77 -5.43
N GLN A 191 18.57 -2.82 -6.25
CA GLN A 191 19.56 -3.16 -7.28
C GLN A 191 19.70 -2.07 -8.36
N GLN A 192 18.63 -1.33 -8.66
CA GLN A 192 18.64 -0.17 -9.55
C GLN A 192 19.13 1.13 -8.87
N GLY A 193 19.66 1.06 -7.64
CA GLY A 193 20.26 2.19 -6.92
C GLY A 193 19.26 3.04 -6.14
N VAL A 194 18.11 2.50 -5.76
CA VAL A 194 17.23 3.17 -4.79
C VAL A 194 17.81 3.04 -3.38
N PRO A 195 17.88 4.15 -2.60
CA PRO A 195 18.34 4.11 -1.23
C PRO A 195 17.31 3.46 -0.29
N GLN A 196 17.74 2.45 0.46
CA GLN A 196 16.97 1.79 1.52
C GLN A 196 17.82 1.78 2.80
N ASN A 197 17.86 2.91 3.51
CA ASN A 197 18.61 3.05 4.75
C ASN A 197 17.86 3.86 5.81
N LEU A 198 18.26 3.68 7.07
CA LEU A 198 17.75 4.38 8.25
C LEU A 198 18.78 5.38 8.81
N GLN A 199 19.76 5.76 8.00
CA GLN A 199 20.83 6.64 8.43
C GLN A 199 20.32 8.07 8.65
N ALA A 200 21.02 8.85 9.45
CA ALA A 200 20.73 10.27 9.57
C ALA A 200 21.09 11.01 8.28
N TYR A 201 20.49 12.19 8.09
CA TYR A 201 20.73 13.04 6.94
C TYR A 201 22.21 13.42 6.88
N GLN A 202 22.90 13.08 5.78
CA GLN A 202 24.32 13.39 5.66
C GLN A 202 24.51 14.70 4.89
N PRO A 203 25.23 15.68 5.46
CA PRO A 203 25.63 16.85 4.70
C PRO A 203 26.60 16.44 3.59
N PHE A 204 26.38 16.93 2.37
CA PHE A 204 27.32 16.82 1.26
C PHE A 204 27.64 18.21 0.73
N THR A 205 28.93 18.45 0.47
CA THR A 205 29.37 19.65 -0.24
C THR A 205 29.35 19.35 -1.73
N THR A 206 28.66 20.18 -2.51
CA THR A 206 28.69 20.07 -3.97
C THR A 206 30.08 20.47 -4.47
N LEU A 207 30.38 20.09 -5.73
CA LEU A 207 31.62 20.52 -6.39
C LEU A 207 31.74 22.05 -6.51
N GLU A 208 30.60 22.76 -6.46
CA GLU A 208 30.50 24.22 -6.45
C GLU A 208 30.73 24.83 -5.05
N GLY A 209 30.96 24.01 -4.02
CA GLY A 209 31.16 24.44 -2.64
C GLY A 209 29.89 24.75 -1.86
N CYS A 210 28.70 24.55 -2.45
CA CYS A 210 27.43 24.70 -1.74
C CYS A 210 27.18 23.49 -0.83
N THR A 211 26.99 23.74 0.47
CA THR A 211 26.59 22.71 1.42
C THR A 211 25.12 22.37 1.21
N SER A 212 24.84 21.22 0.62
CA SER A 212 23.49 20.67 0.51
C SER A 212 23.35 19.51 1.48
N CYS A 213 22.16 19.32 2.04
CA CYS A 213 21.93 18.17 2.92
C CYS A 213 21.41 16.99 2.08
N CYS A 214 22.23 15.94 1.95
CA CYS A 214 21.85 14.71 1.26
C CYS A 214 20.96 13.96 2.24
N ARG A 215 19.66 14.02 1.96
CA ARG A 215 18.64 13.41 2.79
C ARG A 215 18.67 11.90 2.56
N TRP A 216 19.61 11.22 3.22
CA TRP A 216 19.68 9.77 3.32
C TRP A 216 18.63 9.30 4.31
N GLY A 217 17.54 8.79 3.76
CA GLY A 217 16.50 8.00 4.41
C GLY A 217 15.80 7.25 3.28
N LEU A 218 14.61 6.69 3.49
CA LEU A 218 13.72 6.37 2.36
C LEU A 218 13.45 7.68 1.59
N SER A 219 14.32 8.00 0.64
CA SER A 219 14.43 9.36 0.10
C SER A 219 13.51 9.50 -1.12
N PRO A 220 12.54 10.44 -1.10
CA PRO A 220 11.59 10.66 -2.19
C PRO A 220 12.19 11.41 -3.40
N HIS A 221 13.43 11.90 -3.33
CA HIS A 221 13.96 12.84 -4.31
C HIS A 221 15.12 12.30 -5.16
N ARG A 222 14.77 11.41 -6.10
CA ARG A 222 15.25 11.37 -7.52
C ARG A 222 14.74 10.17 -8.31
N LYS A 223 14.05 9.25 -7.65
CA LYS A 223 13.20 8.24 -8.28
C LYS A 223 11.87 8.25 -7.56
N ARG A 224 10.89 8.92 -8.19
CA ARG A 224 9.45 8.99 -7.86
C ARG A 224 8.77 7.60 -7.87
N LEU A 225 9.53 6.53 -7.63
CA LEU A 225 9.23 5.14 -7.92
C LEU A 225 9.34 4.25 -6.69
N SER A 226 10.16 4.52 -5.67
CA SER A 226 10.39 3.47 -4.65
C SER A 226 9.31 3.32 -3.59
N CYS A 227 8.79 4.41 -3.05
CA CYS A 227 7.55 4.32 -2.25
C CYS A 227 6.35 4.12 -3.19
N TRP A 228 6.49 4.55 -4.45
CA TRP A 228 5.49 4.34 -5.48
C TRP A 228 5.35 2.88 -5.91
N ALA A 229 6.32 1.98 -5.93
CA ALA A 229 6.06 0.62 -6.41
C ALA A 229 5.31 -0.27 -5.43
N LEU A 230 5.46 -0.04 -4.13
CA LEU A 230 4.62 -0.65 -3.11
C LEU A 230 3.19 -0.08 -3.12
N THR A 231 3.03 1.18 -3.52
CA THR A 231 1.75 1.92 -3.50
C THR A 231 1.00 1.89 -4.85
N ALA A 232 1.74 1.84 -5.97
CA ALA A 232 1.25 1.91 -7.35
C ALA A 232 1.01 0.53 -7.96
N ALA A 233 1.47 -0.55 -7.31
CA ALA A 233 0.97 -1.88 -7.62
C ALA A 233 -0.54 -2.03 -7.31
N VAL A 234 -1.12 -1.09 -6.55
CA VAL A 234 -2.50 -1.13 -6.08
C VAL A 234 -3.37 -0.02 -6.70
N SER A 235 -2.82 1.16 -6.99
CA SER A 235 -3.60 2.34 -7.41
C SER A 235 -3.59 2.63 -8.93
N SER A 236 -3.73 1.61 -9.79
CA SER A 236 -3.76 1.83 -11.24
C SER A 236 -5.13 2.34 -11.74
N MET A 237 -5.44 3.62 -11.54
CA MET A 237 -6.32 4.42 -12.42
C MET A 237 -5.92 5.91 -12.39
N PRO A 238 -5.69 6.56 -13.55
CA PRO A 238 -5.36 7.99 -13.60
C PRO A 238 -6.62 8.84 -13.52
N THR A 239 -6.79 9.62 -12.44
CA THR A 239 -7.70 10.78 -12.43
C THR A 239 -6.95 12.04 -12.86
N PRO A 240 -7.43 12.79 -13.88
CA PRO A 240 -6.75 13.99 -14.35
C PRO A 240 -6.89 15.14 -13.33
N PRO A 241 -5.87 16.01 -13.17
CA PRO A 241 -5.94 17.13 -12.25
C PRO A 241 -6.93 18.18 -12.73
N ILE A 242 -7.95 18.47 -11.92
CA ILE A 242 -8.87 19.60 -12.12
C ILE A 242 -8.09 20.89 -11.84
N ARG A 243 -7.74 21.60 -12.93
CA ARG A 243 -7.12 22.92 -12.88
C ARG A 243 -8.20 23.96 -12.55
N LEU A 244 -8.33 24.33 -11.28
CA LEU A 244 -9.14 25.48 -10.85
C LEU A 244 -8.55 26.76 -11.45
N LYS A 245 -9.28 27.33 -12.42
CA LYS A 245 -8.95 28.58 -13.10
C LYS A 245 -9.33 29.74 -12.18
N THR A 246 -8.40 30.25 -11.40
CA THR A 246 -8.54 31.53 -10.71
C THR A 246 -8.71 32.63 -11.76
N ARG A 247 -9.91 33.24 -11.81
CA ARG A 247 -10.14 34.47 -12.58
C ARG A 247 -9.41 35.63 -11.89
N PRO A 248 -8.62 36.45 -12.62
CA PRO A 248 -8.22 37.76 -12.12
C PRO A 248 -9.42 38.71 -12.15
N ARG A 249 -9.47 39.62 -11.17
CA ARG A 249 -10.39 40.77 -11.13
C ARG A 249 -10.07 41.76 -12.24
#